data_AF-A0A0B1Q6C1-F1
#
_entry.id   AF-A0A0B1Q6C1-F1
#
_cell.length_a   1.000
_cell.length_b   1.000
_cell.length_c   1.000
_cell.angle_alpha   90.00
_cell.angle_beta   90.00
_cell.angle_gamma   90.00
#
_symmetry.space_group_name_H-M   'P 1'
#
loop_
_entity.id
_entity.type
_entity.pdbx_description
1 polymer ?
#
loop_
_entity_poly.entity_id
_entity_poly.type
_entity_poly.pdbx_seq_one_letter_code
_entity_poly.pdbx_strand_id
1 'polypeptide(L)'
;MQLGDLIRSIMPGLQLPAPASIIGNADPVVRQMLAVLAQAADELVRRYPYTRRLVDGKWIKPLAAAATDTATLDTDNILFDTPVIRAAVKWRWQEANGFDYAEAFRQCEEALSRIANEHMRATRETVDL
;
A
#
# COMPACT_ATOMS: atom_id res chain seq x y z
N MET A 1 -3.79 0.90 8.94
CA MET A 1 -4.25 -0.50 8.72
C MET A 1 -3.06 -1.43 8.94
N GLN A 2 -3.25 -2.62 9.50
CA GLN A 2 -2.15 -3.58 9.72
C GLN A 2 -1.76 -4.27 8.40
N LEU A 3 -0.47 -4.59 8.24
CA LEU A 3 0.08 -5.23 7.05
C LEU A 3 -0.58 -6.56 6.74
N GLY A 4 -0.78 -7.39 7.76
CA GLY A 4 -1.38 -8.71 7.59
C GLY A 4 -2.81 -8.62 7.06
N ASP A 5 -3.60 -7.68 7.57
CA ASP A 5 -4.97 -7.43 7.12
C ASP A 5 -5.03 -6.88 5.70
N LEU A 6 -4.07 -6.02 5.32
CA LEU A 6 -3.94 -5.51 3.96
C LEU A 6 -3.78 -6.67 2.96
N ILE A 7 -2.80 -7.54 3.19
CA ILE A 7 -2.50 -8.64 2.26
C ILE A 7 -3.63 -9.67 2.23
N ARG A 8 -4.16 -10.07 3.39
CA ARG A 8 -5.30 -11.01 3.47
C ARG A 8 -6.55 -10.48 2.80
N SER A 9 -6.72 -9.16 2.71
CA SER A 9 -7.85 -8.55 2.01
C SER A 9 -7.62 -8.35 0.50
N ILE A 10 -6.38 -8.52 -0.01
CA ILE A 10 -6.08 -8.47 -1.45
C ILE A 10 -6.16 -9.87 -2.06
N MET A 11 -5.55 -10.87 -1.41
CA MET A 11 -5.31 -12.20 -2.00
C MET A 11 -6.59 -12.91 -2.50
N PRO A 12 -7.72 -12.91 -1.77
CA PRO A 12 -8.96 -13.50 -2.28
C PRO A 12 -9.46 -12.84 -3.58
N GLY A 13 -9.27 -11.52 -3.73
CA GLY A 13 -9.63 -10.79 -4.95
C GLY A 13 -8.73 -11.12 -6.15
N LEU A 14 -7.62 -11.81 -5.92
CA LEU A 14 -6.72 -12.38 -6.92
C LEU A 14 -6.88 -13.90 -7.06
N GLN A 15 -7.92 -14.47 -6.46
CA GLN A 15 -8.16 -15.92 -6.42
C GLN A 15 -7.03 -16.72 -5.74
N LEU A 16 -6.30 -16.07 -4.83
CA LEU A 16 -5.25 -16.69 -4.01
C LEU A 16 -5.78 -16.96 -2.59
N PRO A 17 -5.37 -18.07 -1.94
CA PRO A 17 -5.77 -18.36 -0.58
C PRO A 17 -5.20 -17.32 0.40
N ALA A 18 -5.99 -16.87 1.38
CA ALA A 18 -5.52 -15.94 2.39
C ALA A 18 -4.56 -16.63 3.37
N PRO A 19 -3.33 -16.13 3.55
CA PRO A 19 -2.33 -16.76 4.42
C PRO A 19 -2.61 -16.46 5.90
N ALA A 20 -2.31 -17.43 6.76
CA ALA A 20 -2.45 -17.28 8.22
C ALA A 20 -1.38 -16.33 8.79
N SER A 21 -0.16 -16.36 8.26
CA SER A 21 0.93 -15.43 8.58
C SER A 21 1.59 -14.95 7.29
N ILE A 22 1.95 -13.68 7.21
CA ILE A 22 2.61 -13.11 6.03
C ILE A 22 4.13 -13.09 6.25
N ILE A 23 4.57 -12.38 7.29
CA ILE A 23 6.00 -12.31 7.63
C ILE A 23 6.49 -13.67 8.10
N GLY A 24 7.63 -14.12 7.57
CA GLY A 24 8.22 -15.44 7.86
C GLY A 24 7.58 -16.61 7.09
N ASN A 25 6.63 -16.35 6.19
CA ASN A 25 6.03 -17.40 5.36
C ASN A 25 6.99 -17.90 4.27
N ALA A 26 7.09 -19.22 4.09
CA ALA A 26 7.95 -19.85 3.10
C ALA A 26 7.34 -19.88 1.69
N ASP A 27 6.01 -19.75 1.58
CA ASP A 27 5.27 -19.76 0.31
C ASP A 27 5.83 -18.68 -0.65
N PRO A 28 6.32 -19.07 -1.84
CA PRO A 28 6.81 -18.12 -2.85
C PRO A 28 5.80 -17.02 -3.21
N VAL A 29 4.50 -17.32 -3.26
CA VAL A 29 3.46 -16.35 -3.62
C VAL A 29 3.31 -15.28 -2.54
N VAL A 30 3.32 -15.69 -1.27
CA VAL A 30 3.24 -14.76 -0.13
C VAL A 30 4.49 -13.87 -0.07
N ARG A 31 5.68 -14.44 -0.33
CA ARG A 31 6.93 -13.68 -0.42
C ARG A 31 6.94 -12.71 -1.60
N GLN A 32 6.38 -13.11 -2.74
CA GLN A 32 6.22 -12.23 -3.90
C GLN A 32 5.26 -11.07 -3.57
N MET A 33 4.15 -11.34 -2.87
CA MET A 33 3.20 -10.30 -2.45
C MET A 33 3.85 -9.25 -1.54
N LEU A 34 4.72 -9.68 -0.61
CA LEU A 34 5.52 -8.76 0.22
C LEU A 34 6.49 -7.91 -0.61
N ALA A 35 7.19 -8.53 -1.57
CA ALA A 35 8.11 -7.82 -2.44
C ALA A 35 7.39 -6.77 -3.30
N VAL A 36 6.21 -7.12 -3.83
CA VAL A 36 5.35 -6.21 -4.57
C VAL A 36 4.83 -5.07 -3.70
N LEU A 37 4.46 -5.35 -2.44
CA LEU A 37 4.06 -4.30 -1.49
C LEU A 37 5.18 -3.28 -1.26
N ALA A 38 6.41 -3.74 -1.02
CA ALA A 38 7.55 -2.85 -0.86
C ALA A 38 7.81 -2.02 -2.12
N GLN A 39 7.78 -2.65 -3.30
CA GLN A 39 7.96 -1.95 -4.58
C GLN A 39 6.88 -0.88 -4.82
N ALA A 40 5.61 -1.22 -4.57
CA ALA A 40 4.49 -0.29 -4.72
C ALA A 40 4.60 0.88 -3.73
N ALA A 41 4.99 0.59 -2.48
CA ALA A 41 5.24 1.62 -1.47
C ALA A 41 6.35 2.59 -1.90
N ASP A 42 7.51 2.07 -2.30
CA ASP A 42 8.66 2.87 -2.75
C ASP A 42 8.29 3.77 -3.94
N GLU A 43 7.54 3.23 -4.89
CA GLU A 43 7.03 4.01 -6.02
C GLU A 43 6.08 5.13 -5.56
N LEU A 44 5.14 4.81 -4.67
CA LEU A 44 4.19 5.79 -4.15
C LEU A 44 4.89 6.94 -3.43
N VAL A 45 5.91 6.63 -2.61
CA VAL A 45 6.73 7.62 -1.90
C VAL A 45 7.52 8.49 -2.89
N ARG A 46 8.10 7.91 -3.94
CA ARG A 46 9.00 8.64 -4.87
C ARG A 46 8.24 9.46 -5.91
N ARG A 47 7.14 8.94 -6.43
CA ARG A 47 6.49 9.47 -7.64
C ARG A 47 5.33 10.41 -7.33
N TYR A 48 4.72 10.29 -6.16
CA TYR A 48 3.54 11.04 -5.77
C TYR A 48 3.83 11.89 -4.53
N PRO A 49 3.11 13.00 -4.32
CA PRO A 49 3.27 13.86 -3.14
C PRO A 49 2.71 13.22 -1.85
N TYR A 50 2.74 11.89 -1.76
CA TYR A 50 2.21 11.12 -0.64
C TYR A 50 3.07 11.27 0.63
N THR A 51 4.35 11.62 0.47
CA THR A 51 5.33 11.83 1.56
C THR A 51 4.84 12.72 2.69
N ARG A 52 3.94 13.68 2.41
CA ARG A 52 3.35 14.55 3.43
C ARG A 52 2.52 13.81 4.49
N ARG A 53 1.95 12.64 4.16
CA ARG A 53 1.18 11.81 5.10
C ARG A 53 2.03 10.77 5.83
N LEU A 54 3.30 10.65 5.44
CA LEU A 54 4.23 9.70 6.01
C LEU A 54 4.94 10.31 7.21
N VAL A 55 5.29 9.46 8.17
CA VAL A 55 6.13 9.85 9.32
C VAL A 55 7.58 9.70 8.86
N ASP A 56 8.35 10.79 8.86
CA ASP A 56 9.75 10.82 8.41
C ASP A 56 9.96 10.33 6.97
N GLY A 57 8.93 10.45 6.12
CA GLY A 57 8.95 9.92 4.75
C GLY A 57 8.88 8.39 4.65
N LYS A 58 8.63 7.70 5.76
CA LYS A 58 8.57 6.24 5.87
C LYS A 58 7.14 5.73 5.82
N TRP A 59 6.94 4.56 5.23
CA TRP A 59 5.58 4.03 4.99
C TRP A 59 5.07 3.03 6.03
N ILE A 60 5.93 2.60 6.95
CA ILE A 60 5.57 1.68 8.03
C ILE A 60 5.77 2.33 9.40
N LYS A 61 4.79 2.15 10.28
CA LYS A 61 4.91 2.46 11.70
C LYS A 61 4.74 1.19 12.54
N PRO A 62 5.84 0.61 13.05
CA PRO A 62 5.78 -0.43 14.06
C PRO A 62 5.20 0.12 15.37
N LEU A 63 4.62 -0.76 16.21
CA LEU A 63 3.94 -0.37 17.45
C LEU A 63 4.85 0.42 18.41
N ALA A 64 6.10 0.00 18.56
CA ALA A 64 7.04 0.53 19.56
C ALA A 64 8.39 0.95 18.97
N ALA A 65 8.48 1.20 17.66
CA ALA A 65 9.71 1.62 17.00
C ALA A 65 9.51 2.86 16.13
N ALA A 66 10.61 3.47 15.70
CA ALA A 66 10.60 4.54 14.71
C ALA A 66 9.99 4.05 13.38
N ALA A 67 9.48 4.98 12.58
CA ALA A 67 8.95 4.64 11.27
C ALA A 67 10.07 4.08 10.37
N THR A 68 9.73 3.14 9.50
CA THR A 68 10.69 2.38 8.67
C THR A 68 10.10 2.08 7.29
N ASP A 69 10.94 1.63 6.36
CA ASP A 69 10.51 1.17 5.02
C ASP A 69 10.50 -0.36 4.91
N THR A 70 10.81 -1.06 6.00
CA THR A 70 10.88 -2.52 6.03
C THR A 70 9.83 -3.10 6.95
N ALA A 71 8.94 -3.91 6.38
CA ALA A 71 7.96 -4.67 7.15
C ALA A 71 8.65 -5.79 7.93
N THR A 72 8.35 -5.88 9.22
CA THR A 72 8.95 -6.84 10.14
C THR A 72 7.93 -7.70 10.87
N LEU A 73 6.67 -7.24 10.98
CA LEU A 73 5.59 -7.95 11.64
C LEU A 73 4.28 -7.78 10.86
N ASP A 74 3.39 -8.77 10.93
CA ASP A 74 2.04 -8.69 10.36
C ASP A 74 1.21 -7.55 11.01
N THR A 75 1.56 -7.17 12.24
CA THR A 75 0.91 -6.10 13.01
C THR A 75 1.48 -4.71 12.73
N ASP A 76 2.48 -4.60 11.85
CA ASP A 76 3.03 -3.31 11.44
C ASP A 76 1.95 -2.47 10.75
N ASN A 77 1.86 -1.19 11.12
CA ASN A 77 0.87 -0.29 10.54
C ASN A 77 1.39 0.32 9.24
N ILE A 78 0.62 0.14 8.18
CA ILE A 78 0.84 0.80 6.89
C ILE A 78 0.27 2.22 6.96
N LEU A 79 1.10 3.22 6.61
CA LEU A 79 0.78 4.64 6.66
C LEU A 79 0.15 5.18 5.36
N PHE A 80 -0.03 4.33 4.36
CA PHE A 80 -0.80 4.65 3.17
C PHE A 80 -2.31 4.52 3.40
N ASP A 81 -3.09 5.32 2.66
CA ASP A 81 -4.52 5.18 2.56
C ASP A 81 -4.85 3.81 2.00
N THR A 82 -5.71 3.08 2.72
CA THR A 82 -6.10 1.71 2.39
C THR A 82 -6.48 1.53 0.91
N PRO A 83 -7.29 2.40 0.28
CA PRO A 83 -7.66 2.22 -1.13
C PRO A 83 -6.46 2.35 -2.09
N VAL A 84 -5.53 3.27 -1.80
CA VAL A 84 -4.36 3.55 -2.66
C VAL A 84 -3.40 2.37 -2.63
N ILE A 85 -2.96 1.97 -1.44
CA ILE A 85 -1.97 0.87 -1.34
C ILE A 85 -2.55 -0.47 -1.79
N ARG A 86 -3.85 -0.71 -1.54
CA ARG A 86 -4.54 -1.91 -2.03
C ARG A 86 -4.54 -1.99 -3.55
N ALA A 87 -4.91 -0.91 -4.22
CA ALA A 87 -4.96 -0.86 -5.68
C ALA A 87 -3.56 -0.95 -6.29
N ALA A 88 -2.58 -0.25 -5.72
CA ALA A 88 -1.19 -0.28 -6.17
C ALA A 88 -0.58 -1.69 -6.07
N VAL A 89 -0.78 -2.39 -4.95
CA VAL A 89 -0.30 -3.77 -4.77
C VAL A 89 -0.96 -4.72 -5.77
N LYS A 90 -2.28 -4.61 -5.94
CA LYS A 90 -3.02 -5.45 -6.89
C LYS A 90 -2.50 -5.26 -8.33
N TRP A 91 -2.35 -4.00 -8.74
CA TRP A 91 -1.81 -3.64 -10.05
C TRP A 91 -0.41 -4.23 -10.26
N ARG A 92 0.53 -3.94 -9.36
CA ARG A 92 1.92 -4.37 -9.49
C ARG A 92 2.06 -5.90 -9.44
N TRP A 93 1.22 -6.58 -8.67
CA TRP A 93 1.20 -8.04 -8.65
C TRP A 93 0.70 -8.62 -9.98
N GLN A 94 -0.40 -8.08 -10.53
CA GLN A 94 -0.94 -8.53 -11.81
C GLN A 94 0.06 -8.29 -12.96
N GLU A 95 0.67 -7.11 -13.00
CA GLU A 95 1.71 -6.77 -13.98
C GLU A 95 2.93 -7.71 -13.88
N ALA A 96 3.44 -7.96 -12.68
CA ALA A 96 4.59 -8.83 -12.46
C ALA A 96 4.35 -10.30 -12.86
N ASN A 97 3.09 -10.74 -12.85
CA ASN A 97 2.69 -12.10 -13.23
C ASN A 97 2.10 -12.17 -14.65
N GLY A 98 2.13 -11.08 -15.41
CA GLY A 98 1.67 -11.06 -16.81
C GLY A 98 0.15 -11.14 -16.98
N PHE A 99 -0.63 -10.83 -15.94
CA PHE A 99 -2.08 -10.73 -16.03
C PHE A 99 -2.51 -9.39 -16.64
N ASP A 100 -3.76 -9.33 -17.13
CA ASP A 100 -4.38 -8.05 -17.47
C ASP A 100 -4.54 -7.21 -16.20
N TYR A 101 -3.88 -6.06 -16.21
CA TYR A 101 -3.79 -5.15 -15.07
C TYR A 101 -4.45 -3.80 -15.33
N ALA A 102 -5.02 -3.57 -16.52
CA ALA A 102 -5.52 -2.26 -16.92
C ALA A 102 -6.56 -1.71 -15.95
N GLU A 103 -7.45 -2.56 -15.45
CA GLU A 103 -8.45 -2.18 -14.46
C GLU A 103 -7.83 -1.85 -13.08
N ALA A 104 -6.87 -2.63 -12.61
CA ALA A 104 -6.22 -2.34 -11.33
C ALA A 104 -5.37 -1.06 -11.39
N PHE A 105 -4.75 -0.78 -12.54
CA PHE A 105 -4.10 0.49 -12.80
C PHE A 105 -5.10 1.65 -12.72
N ARG A 106 -6.25 1.56 -13.42
CA ARG A 106 -7.31 2.58 -13.34
C ARG A 106 -7.78 2.84 -11.91
N GLN A 107 -8.01 1.78 -11.14
CA GLN A 107 -8.42 1.89 -9.73
C GLN A 107 -7.36 2.59 -8.87
N CYS A 108 -6.08 2.35 -9.16
CA CYS A 108 -4.97 3.01 -8.46
C CYS A 108 -4.94 4.52 -8.79
N GLU A 109 -5.03 4.88 -10.07
CA GLU A 109 -5.06 6.27 -10.54
C GLU A 109 -6.27 7.04 -9.98
N GLU A 110 -7.45 6.40 -9.95
CA GLU A 110 -8.65 6.99 -9.36
C GLU A 110 -8.49 7.21 -7.85
N ALA A 111 -7.94 6.23 -7.12
CA ALA A 111 -7.68 6.35 -5.69
C ALA A 111 -6.69 7.49 -5.39
N LEU A 112 -5.62 7.61 -6.18
CA LEU A 112 -4.65 8.71 -6.08
C LEU A 112 -5.30 10.07 -6.36
N SER A 113 -6.12 10.15 -7.41
CA SER A 113 -6.82 11.38 -7.79
C SER A 113 -7.79 11.84 -6.71
N ARG A 114 -8.55 10.91 -6.11
CA ARG A 114 -9.47 11.20 -5.00
C ARG A 114 -8.72 11.79 -3.81
N ILE A 115 -7.61 11.15 -3.41
CA ILE A 115 -6.77 11.61 -2.31
C ILE A 115 -6.17 12.99 -2.59
N ALA A 116 -5.67 13.22 -3.81
CA ALA A 116 -5.14 14.53 -4.20
C ALA A 116 -6.21 15.63 -4.10
N ASN A 117 -7.44 15.34 -4.53
CA ASN A 117 -8.54 16.29 -4.46
C ASN A 117 -8.96 16.60 -3.02
N GLU A 118 -9.05 15.59 -2.15
CA GLU A 118 -9.34 15.79 -0.72
C GLU A 118 -8.31 16.72 -0.06
N HIS A 119 -7.03 16.55 -0.40
CA HIS A 119 -5.95 17.42 0.09
C HIS A 119 -6.05 18.86 -0.41
N MET A 120 -6.33 19.06 -1.70
CA MET A 120 -6.48 20.40 -2.27
C MET A 120 -7.62 21.17 -1.60
N ARG A 121 -8.69 20.46 -1.20
CA ARG A 121 -9.82 21.05 -0.46
C ARG A 121 -9.42 21.42 0.96
N ALA A 122 -8.82 20.48 1.71
CA ALA A 122 -8.39 20.72 3.09
C ALA A 122 -7.36 21.85 3.21
N THR A 123 -6.46 21.99 2.23
CA THR A 123 -5.46 23.06 2.21
C THR A 123 -6.09 24.44 1.96
N ARG A 124 -7.19 24.52 1.19
CA ARG A 124 -7.91 25.79 0.98
C ARG A 124 -8.62 26.24 2.25
N GLU A 125 -9.28 25.32 2.95
CA GLU A 125 -10.01 25.61 4.19
C GLU A 125 -9.10 26.07 5.35
N THR A 126 -7.83 25.65 5.36
CA THR A 126 -6.85 26.07 6.39
C THR A 126 -6.23 27.43 6.12
N VAL A 127 -6.34 27.97 4.90
CA VAL A 127 -5.83 29.29 4.52
C VAL A 127 -6.87 30.40 4.80
N ASP A 128 -8.15 30.03 4.93
CA ASP A 128 -9.27 30.95 5.19
C ASP A 128 -9.56 31.16 6.70
N LEU A 129 -8.64 30.78 7.60
CA LEU A 129 -8.72 30.95 9.07
C LEU A 129 -7.47 31.66 9.61
#